data_AF-A0A146K5I1-F1
#
_entry.id   AF-A0A146K5I1-F1
#
_cell.length_a   1.000
_cell.length_b   1.000
_cell.length_c   1.000
_cell.angle_alpha   90.00
_cell.angle_beta   90.00
_cell.angle_gamma   90.00
#
_symmetry.space_group_name_H-M   'P 1'
#
loop_
_entity.id
_entity.type
_entity.pdbx_description
1 polymer ?
#
loop_
_entity_poly.entity_id
_entity_poly.type
_entity_poly.pdbx_seq_one_letter_code
_entity_poly.pdbx_strand_id
1 'polypeptide(L)'
;RYTALSHLQFTPPLQQSMTFSLQDFQQHLSEPEYSLLLSSISGHKSPPAQLINRISEVLQQWAAKNGTTQFCHWFQPLTGMTAEKHDSFVDYDSKQNLIHLFSGLSLVKGEADASSFPSGSVRQTFEARGYTIWDPSSHIFIKQQGQSKVMCIPSVFCSYSGDILDEKTPLLKAQAAMSAECTKLLNKLGVSCEKVSSMTGSEQEYFLIDIEHYNRRIDIQQCGRTLFGAAPAKTQQMQDHYFGNIPVKIANFMATVNKKLNSMNIPVKTQHNEVAPHQHEIVCLHSDVSLSVDQNLIVMQTLNEVAEQLGMKCL
;
A
#
# COMPACT_ATOMS: atom_id res chain seq x y z
N ARG A 1 23.70 4.01 -31.71
CA ARG A 1 24.34 2.71 -31.40
C ARG A 1 23.80 2.20 -30.08
N TYR A 2 22.57 1.68 -30.07
CA TYR A 2 22.02 0.87 -28.97
C TYR A 2 21.28 -0.28 -29.64
N THR A 3 22.06 -1.17 -30.24
CA THR A 3 21.57 -2.41 -30.84
C THR A 3 21.98 -3.54 -29.91
N ALA A 4 20.97 -4.33 -29.51
CA ALA A 4 21.07 -5.64 -28.85
C ALA A 4 21.63 -5.69 -27.41
N LEU A 5 20.81 -5.28 -26.43
CA LEU A 5 20.84 -5.82 -25.06
C LEU A 5 19.43 -6.29 -24.62
N SER A 6 18.61 -6.78 -25.56
CA SER A 6 17.20 -7.09 -25.33
C SER A 6 16.91 -8.46 -24.70
N HIS A 7 17.92 -9.25 -24.31
CA HIS A 7 17.69 -10.65 -23.89
C HIS A 7 18.38 -11.09 -22.61
N LEU A 8 19.08 -10.21 -21.89
CA LEU A 8 19.52 -10.51 -20.53
C LEU A 8 18.55 -9.86 -19.55
N GLN A 9 17.41 -10.52 -19.34
CA GLN A 9 16.60 -10.24 -18.16
C GLN A 9 17.39 -10.71 -16.94
N PHE A 10 17.97 -9.76 -16.21
CA PHE A 10 18.51 -10.05 -14.88
C PHE A 10 17.32 -10.27 -13.95
N THR A 11 16.98 -11.54 -13.74
CA THR A 11 15.99 -11.93 -12.74
C THR A 11 16.77 -12.26 -11.46
N PRO A 12 16.81 -11.37 -10.45
CA PRO A 12 17.35 -11.73 -9.14
C PRO A 12 16.62 -12.98 -8.62
N PRO A 13 17.24 -13.79 -7.74
CA PRO A 13 16.64 -15.04 -7.26
C PRO A 13 15.21 -14.77 -6.78
N LEU A 14 14.26 -15.48 -7.41
CA LEU A 14 12.81 -15.33 -7.20
C LEU A 14 12.50 -15.55 -5.72
N GLN A 15 12.44 -14.48 -4.96
CA GLN A 15 11.71 -14.49 -3.71
C GLN A 15 10.23 -14.63 -4.10
N GLN A 16 9.53 -15.57 -3.48
CA GLN A 16 8.10 -15.78 -3.73
C GLN A 16 7.37 -14.45 -3.57
N SER A 17 6.71 -13.99 -4.65
CA SER A 17 5.89 -12.77 -4.62
C SER A 17 4.78 -12.93 -3.58
N MET A 18 4.73 -11.98 -2.67
CA MET A 18 3.67 -11.83 -1.66
C MET A 18 2.55 -10.91 -2.17
N THR A 19 2.53 -10.61 -3.46
CA THR A 19 1.50 -9.77 -4.09
C THR A 19 0.75 -10.58 -5.14
N PHE A 20 -0.57 -10.40 -5.18
CA PHE A 20 -1.52 -10.93 -6.16
C PHE A 20 -1.96 -9.81 -7.10
N SER A 21 -1.38 -9.80 -8.29
CA SER A 21 -1.53 -8.76 -9.31
C SER A 21 -2.62 -9.09 -10.35
N LEU A 22 -2.92 -8.14 -11.24
CA LEU A 22 -3.78 -8.41 -12.40
C LEU A 22 -3.21 -9.51 -13.32
N GLN A 23 -1.88 -9.62 -13.41
CA GLN A 23 -1.25 -10.70 -14.16
C GLN A 23 -1.50 -12.06 -13.51
N ASP A 24 -1.55 -12.12 -12.18
CA ASP A 24 -1.89 -13.36 -11.46
C ASP A 24 -3.36 -13.72 -11.67
N PHE A 25 -4.27 -12.73 -11.70
CA PHE A 25 -5.67 -12.96 -12.09
C PHE A 25 -5.79 -13.56 -13.48
N GLN A 26 -5.03 -13.07 -14.47
CA GLN A 26 -5.04 -13.61 -15.83
C GLN A 26 -4.65 -15.10 -15.88
N GLN A 27 -3.80 -15.57 -14.97
CA GLN A 27 -3.39 -16.97 -14.91
C GLN A 27 -4.43 -17.90 -14.27
N HIS A 28 -5.33 -17.36 -13.44
CA HIS A 28 -6.28 -18.16 -12.65
C HIS A 28 -7.75 -18.02 -13.11
N LEU A 29 -8.06 -16.95 -13.85
CA LEU A 29 -9.36 -16.68 -14.43
C LEU A 29 -9.38 -17.08 -15.91
N SER A 30 -10.55 -17.46 -16.41
CA SER A 30 -10.75 -17.62 -17.85
C SER A 30 -10.69 -16.26 -18.58
N GLU A 31 -10.39 -16.27 -19.87
CA GLU A 31 -10.34 -15.04 -20.70
C GLU A 31 -11.61 -14.16 -20.58
N PRO A 32 -12.84 -14.71 -20.60
CA PRO A 32 -14.05 -13.91 -20.37
C PRO A 32 -14.13 -13.30 -18.97
N GLU A 33 -13.76 -14.04 -17.92
CA GLU A 33 -13.75 -13.57 -16.54
C GLU A 33 -12.72 -12.46 -16.32
N TYR A 34 -11.51 -12.63 -16.87
CA TYR A 34 -10.44 -11.65 -16.79
C TYR A 34 -10.81 -10.36 -17.54
N SER A 35 -11.34 -10.48 -18.76
CA SER A 35 -11.84 -9.33 -19.53
C SER A 35 -12.95 -8.58 -18.78
N LEU A 36 -13.85 -9.32 -18.13
CA LEU A 36 -14.91 -8.75 -17.31
C LEU A 36 -14.38 -8.02 -16.07
N LEU A 37 -13.35 -8.57 -15.40
CA LEU A 37 -12.65 -7.89 -14.31
C LEU A 37 -12.04 -6.56 -14.77
N LEU A 38 -11.28 -6.58 -15.88
CA LEU A 38 -10.65 -5.37 -16.44
C LEU A 38 -11.68 -4.30 -16.84
N SER A 39 -12.80 -4.71 -17.43
CA SER A 39 -13.89 -3.80 -17.79
C SER A 39 -14.57 -3.19 -16.55
N SER A 40 -14.68 -3.96 -15.46
CA SER A 40 -15.26 -3.52 -14.18
C SER A 40 -14.35 -2.48 -13.51
N ILE A 41 -13.04 -2.73 -13.48
CA ILE A 41 -12.02 -1.78 -13.00
C ILE A 41 -12.06 -0.50 -13.82
N SER A 42 -12.03 -0.61 -15.15
CA SER A 42 -12.00 0.53 -16.06
C SER A 42 -13.28 1.37 -16.00
N GLY A 43 -14.42 0.73 -15.77
CA GLY A 43 -15.72 1.37 -15.66
C GLY A 43 -16.09 1.84 -14.24
N HIS A 44 -15.22 1.65 -13.24
CA HIS A 44 -15.53 1.90 -11.82
C HIS A 44 -16.84 1.22 -11.35
N LYS A 45 -17.08 -0.02 -11.81
CA LYS A 45 -18.25 -0.82 -11.45
C LYS A 45 -17.83 -2.02 -10.61
N SER A 46 -18.71 -2.42 -9.70
CA SER A 46 -18.53 -3.70 -9.00
C SER A 46 -18.57 -4.85 -10.01
N PRO A 47 -17.64 -5.81 -9.95
CA PRO A 47 -17.74 -7.04 -10.74
C PRO A 47 -19.02 -7.80 -10.37
N PRO A 48 -19.57 -8.65 -11.27
CA PRO A 48 -20.74 -9.45 -10.95
C PRO A 48 -20.48 -10.47 -9.83
N ALA A 49 -21.52 -10.83 -9.07
CA ALA A 49 -21.41 -11.71 -7.90
C ALA A 49 -20.74 -13.07 -8.20
N GLN A 50 -21.00 -13.65 -9.38
CA GLN A 50 -20.37 -14.91 -9.81
C GLN A 50 -18.85 -14.75 -9.94
N LEU A 51 -18.39 -13.66 -10.56
CA LEU A 51 -16.97 -13.36 -10.70
C LEU A 51 -16.33 -13.05 -9.35
N ILE A 52 -17.02 -12.33 -8.46
CA ILE A 52 -16.56 -12.07 -7.09
C ILE A 52 -16.32 -13.37 -6.33
N ASN A 53 -17.28 -14.32 -6.35
CA ASN A 53 -17.13 -15.60 -5.68
C ASN A 53 -15.95 -16.38 -6.25
N ARG A 54 -15.79 -16.39 -7.58
CA ARG A 54 -14.66 -17.02 -8.25
C ARG A 54 -13.32 -16.40 -7.82
N ILE A 55 -13.25 -15.08 -7.74
CA ILE A 55 -12.06 -14.35 -7.28
C ILE A 55 -11.75 -14.71 -5.82
N SER A 56 -12.75 -14.75 -4.95
CA SER A 56 -12.56 -15.15 -3.55
C SER A 56 -12.00 -16.56 -3.41
N GLU A 57 -12.48 -17.53 -4.19
CA GLU A 57 -11.92 -18.90 -4.20
C GLU A 57 -10.43 -18.90 -4.60
N VAL A 58 -10.08 -18.17 -5.66
CA VAL A 58 -8.69 -18.05 -6.14
C VAL A 58 -7.81 -17.41 -5.07
N LEU A 59 -8.26 -16.32 -4.45
CA LEU A 59 -7.53 -15.63 -3.39
C LEU A 59 -7.39 -16.50 -2.14
N GLN A 60 -8.41 -17.27 -1.78
CA GLN A 60 -8.34 -18.20 -0.66
C GLN A 60 -7.26 -19.27 -0.87
N GLN A 61 -7.22 -19.86 -2.07
CA GLN A 61 -6.20 -20.85 -2.44
C GLN A 61 -4.79 -20.25 -2.41
N TRP A 62 -4.63 -19.03 -2.93
CA TRP A 62 -3.37 -18.32 -2.88
C TRP A 62 -2.96 -17.98 -1.44
N ALA A 63 -3.88 -17.48 -0.61
CA ALA A 63 -3.63 -17.18 0.80
C ALA A 63 -3.19 -18.43 1.57
N ALA A 64 -3.87 -19.56 1.38
CA ALA A 64 -3.53 -20.84 1.98
C ALA A 64 -2.14 -21.34 1.54
N LYS A 65 -1.82 -21.27 0.24
CA LYS A 65 -0.50 -21.66 -0.30
C LYS A 65 0.64 -20.83 0.31
N ASN A 66 0.38 -19.58 0.67
CA ASN A 66 1.36 -18.71 1.31
C ASN A 66 1.39 -18.82 2.85
N GLY A 67 0.55 -19.68 3.45
CA GLY A 67 0.48 -19.87 4.90
C GLY A 67 -0.19 -18.72 5.65
N THR A 68 -1.14 -18.05 5.00
CA THR A 68 -1.91 -16.94 5.57
C THR A 68 -2.98 -17.48 6.51
N THR A 69 -3.11 -16.90 7.70
CA THR A 69 -4.10 -17.31 8.71
C THR A 69 -5.25 -16.32 8.86
N GLN A 70 -5.03 -15.08 8.43
CA GLN A 70 -5.97 -13.95 8.58
C GLN A 70 -6.05 -13.14 7.29
N PHE A 71 -7.12 -12.37 7.13
CA PHE A 71 -7.21 -11.35 6.11
C PHE A 71 -7.63 -10.03 6.75
N CYS A 72 -7.40 -8.93 6.04
CA CYS A 72 -7.90 -7.63 6.44
C CYS A 72 -8.25 -6.79 5.21
N HIS A 73 -9.22 -5.90 5.38
CA HIS A 73 -9.32 -4.75 4.49
C HIS A 73 -8.29 -3.72 4.94
N TRP A 74 -7.37 -3.39 4.04
CA TRP A 74 -6.32 -2.41 4.26
C TRP A 74 -6.70 -1.11 3.59
N PHE A 75 -6.74 -0.02 4.36
CA PHE A 75 -7.22 1.29 3.89
C PHE A 75 -6.51 2.44 4.60
N GLN A 76 -6.63 3.66 4.07
CA GLN A 76 -6.05 4.87 4.64
C GLN A 76 -7.16 5.82 5.11
N PRO A 77 -7.60 5.73 6.38
CA PRO A 77 -8.55 6.69 6.94
C PRO A 77 -7.94 8.10 7.05
N LEU A 78 -8.78 9.09 7.35
CA LEU A 78 -8.39 10.51 7.56
C LEU A 78 -7.52 10.77 8.81
N THR A 79 -6.78 9.76 9.29
CA THR A 79 -5.80 9.87 10.37
C THR A 79 -4.37 10.06 9.85
N GLY A 80 -4.16 9.95 8.53
CA GLY A 80 -2.84 10.05 7.90
C GLY A 80 -2.01 8.76 7.95
N MET A 81 -2.53 7.68 8.54
CA MET A 81 -1.90 6.37 8.60
C MET A 81 -2.81 5.31 7.99
N THR A 82 -2.25 4.14 7.65
CA THR A 82 -3.04 2.98 7.23
C THR A 82 -3.67 2.28 8.42
N ALA A 83 -4.83 1.68 8.20
CA ALA A 83 -5.57 0.93 9.20
C ALA A 83 -5.82 -0.50 8.69
N GLU A 84 -5.87 -1.43 9.65
CA GLU A 84 -6.16 -2.83 9.43
C GLU A 84 -6.95 -3.40 10.60
N LYS A 85 -7.94 -4.23 10.29
CA LYS A 85 -8.64 -5.10 11.23
C LYS A 85 -8.48 -6.52 10.72
N HIS A 86 -7.88 -7.39 11.54
CA HIS A 86 -7.56 -8.77 11.13
C HIS A 86 -8.72 -9.70 11.46
N ASP A 87 -9.33 -10.25 10.41
CA ASP A 87 -10.38 -11.26 10.50
C ASP A 87 -9.78 -12.63 10.15
N SER A 88 -10.26 -13.69 10.80
CA SER A 88 -9.83 -15.06 10.49
C SER A 88 -10.63 -15.63 9.33
N PHE A 89 -10.04 -16.57 8.58
CA PHE A 89 -10.79 -17.35 7.58
C PHE A 89 -11.76 -18.37 8.19
N VAL A 90 -11.87 -18.45 9.52
CA VAL A 90 -12.67 -19.48 10.20
C VAL A 90 -14.16 -19.13 10.13
N ASP A 91 -14.97 -20.11 9.75
CA ASP A 91 -16.43 -20.01 9.73
C ASP A 91 -17.07 -21.36 10.12
N TYR A 92 -18.39 -21.42 10.22
CA TYR A 92 -19.17 -22.63 10.44
C TYR A 92 -19.94 -23.03 9.18
N ASP A 93 -19.89 -24.32 8.82
CA ASP A 93 -20.76 -24.86 7.79
C ASP A 93 -22.23 -24.98 8.28
N SER A 94 -23.14 -25.36 7.38
CA SER A 94 -24.56 -25.56 7.71
C SER A 94 -24.82 -26.63 8.78
N LYS A 95 -23.82 -27.45 9.12
CA LYS A 95 -23.86 -28.52 10.11
C LYS A 95 -23.09 -28.15 11.39
N GLN A 96 -22.66 -26.89 11.55
CA GLN A 96 -21.87 -26.40 12.68
C GLN A 96 -20.45 -26.99 12.78
N ASN A 97 -19.89 -27.49 11.68
CA ASN A 97 -18.48 -27.87 11.63
C ASN A 97 -17.61 -26.66 11.32
N LEU A 98 -16.43 -26.62 11.96
CA LEU A 98 -15.42 -25.61 11.68
C LEU A 98 -14.88 -25.76 10.26
N ILE A 99 -14.91 -24.69 9.48
CA ILE A 99 -14.36 -24.63 8.12
C ILE A 99 -13.48 -23.39 7.97
N HIS A 100 -12.62 -23.40 6.95
CA HIS A 100 -11.96 -22.18 6.49
C HIS A 100 -12.65 -21.70 5.21
N LEU A 101 -13.30 -20.54 5.27
CA LEU A 101 -14.06 -19.95 4.18
C LEU A 101 -13.67 -18.49 3.98
N PHE A 102 -13.39 -18.12 2.72
CA PHE A 102 -13.28 -16.73 2.31
C PHE A 102 -14.36 -16.46 1.27
N SER A 103 -15.43 -15.78 1.68
CA SER A 103 -16.61 -15.58 0.83
C SER A 103 -16.45 -14.38 -0.11
N GLY A 104 -17.28 -14.32 -1.15
CA GLY A 104 -17.42 -13.13 -1.99
C GLY A 104 -17.82 -11.87 -1.21
N LEU A 105 -18.66 -12.03 -0.18
CA LEU A 105 -19.07 -10.93 0.68
C LEU A 105 -17.88 -10.41 1.51
N SER A 106 -17.08 -11.32 2.07
CA SER A 106 -15.87 -10.99 2.83
C SER A 106 -14.80 -10.30 1.98
N LEU A 107 -14.77 -10.58 0.66
CA LEU A 107 -13.88 -9.88 -0.26
C LEU A 107 -14.38 -8.46 -0.56
N VAL A 108 -15.66 -8.31 -0.89
CA VAL A 108 -16.18 -7.02 -1.39
C VAL A 108 -16.34 -6.01 -0.27
N LYS A 109 -16.75 -6.46 0.92
CA LYS A 109 -17.15 -5.58 2.00
C LYS A 109 -16.67 -6.08 3.37
N GLY A 110 -15.97 -5.21 4.08
CA GLY A 110 -15.66 -5.38 5.49
C GLY A 110 -16.46 -4.42 6.36
N GLU A 111 -16.61 -4.78 7.63
CA GLU A 111 -17.17 -3.91 8.67
C GLU A 111 -16.05 -3.52 9.65
N ALA A 112 -15.83 -2.22 9.76
CA ALA A 112 -14.89 -1.63 10.70
C ALA A 112 -15.66 -0.69 11.64
N ASP A 113 -15.23 -0.66 12.91
CA ASP A 113 -15.73 0.35 13.84
C ASP A 113 -15.18 1.71 13.41
N ALA A 114 -16.06 2.65 13.09
CA ALA A 114 -15.72 4.02 12.72
C ALA A 114 -15.78 5.01 13.88
N SER A 115 -16.11 4.55 15.10
CA SER A 115 -16.28 5.40 16.28
C SER A 115 -15.03 6.20 16.65
N SER A 116 -13.87 5.64 16.37
CA SER A 116 -12.57 6.23 16.71
C SER A 116 -11.98 7.08 15.58
N PHE A 117 -12.60 7.12 14.39
CA PHE A 117 -12.13 7.97 13.30
C PHE A 117 -12.68 9.39 13.41
N PRO A 118 -11.92 10.41 12.98
CA PRO A 118 -12.34 11.81 13.06
C PRO A 118 -13.73 12.01 12.44
N SER A 119 -14.69 12.44 13.26
CA SER A 119 -16.10 12.63 12.86
C SER A 119 -16.62 14.04 13.15
N GLY A 120 -15.75 14.96 13.58
CA GLY A 120 -16.14 16.31 13.98
C GLY A 120 -17.11 16.37 15.17
N SER A 121 -17.19 15.31 15.98
CA SER A 121 -18.10 15.18 17.13
C SER A 121 -19.61 15.21 16.79
N VAL A 122 -19.99 14.96 15.54
CA VAL A 122 -21.40 15.06 15.08
C VAL A 122 -22.16 13.72 15.14
N ARG A 123 -21.47 12.58 15.25
CA ARG A 123 -22.11 11.24 15.14
C ARG A 123 -22.41 10.61 16.50
N GLN A 124 -23.60 10.02 16.64
CA GLN A 124 -23.92 9.17 17.79
C GLN A 124 -23.22 7.80 17.68
N THR A 125 -22.84 7.21 18.80
CA THR A 125 -22.02 5.99 18.86
C THR A 125 -22.62 4.78 18.14
N PHE A 126 -23.96 4.72 17.99
CA PHE A 126 -24.61 3.64 17.23
C PHE A 126 -24.53 3.82 15.70
N GLU A 127 -24.31 5.04 15.23
CA GLU A 127 -24.11 5.39 13.81
C GLU A 127 -22.64 5.31 13.39
N ALA A 128 -21.76 4.94 14.33
CA ALA A 128 -20.34 4.85 14.15
C ALA A 128 -19.88 3.59 13.38
N ARG A 129 -20.75 2.98 12.58
CA ARG A 129 -20.34 1.89 11.68
C ARG A 129 -19.64 2.46 10.46
N GLY A 130 -18.55 1.83 10.08
CA GLY A 130 -17.86 2.09 8.83
C GLY A 130 -17.77 0.84 7.97
N TYR A 131 -17.71 1.04 6.67
CA TYR A 131 -17.61 -0.03 5.70
C TYR A 131 -16.38 0.16 4.86
N THR A 132 -15.60 -0.92 4.75
CA THR A 132 -14.51 -1.00 3.79
C THR A 132 -15.02 -1.69 2.54
N ILE A 133 -14.66 -1.16 1.36
CA ILE A 133 -15.07 -1.72 0.08
C ILE A 133 -13.81 -1.99 -0.73
N TRP A 134 -13.67 -3.20 -1.25
CA TRP A 134 -12.50 -3.60 -2.02
C TRP A 134 -12.32 -2.72 -3.28
N ASP A 135 -11.11 -2.24 -3.48
CA ASP A 135 -10.66 -1.58 -4.70
C ASP A 135 -9.88 -2.58 -5.59
N PRO A 136 -10.50 -3.08 -6.69
CA PRO A 136 -9.85 -4.03 -7.58
C PRO A 136 -8.76 -3.42 -8.47
N SER A 137 -8.57 -2.10 -8.46
CA SER A 137 -7.48 -1.44 -9.20
C SER A 137 -6.12 -1.60 -8.53
N SER A 138 -6.11 -1.97 -7.24
CA SER A 138 -4.92 -2.10 -6.42
C SER A 138 -4.63 -3.57 -6.11
N HIS A 139 -3.36 -3.93 -6.00
CA HIS A 139 -2.97 -5.34 -5.81
C HIS A 139 -3.23 -5.82 -4.38
N ILE A 140 -3.78 -7.02 -4.25
CA ILE A 140 -3.88 -7.70 -2.95
C ILE A 140 -2.48 -8.19 -2.58
N PHE A 141 -2.11 -8.11 -1.30
CA PHE A 141 -0.78 -8.52 -0.85
C PHE A 141 -0.83 -9.24 0.48
N ILE A 142 0.21 -9.98 0.82
CA ILE A 142 0.38 -10.64 2.11
C ILE A 142 1.45 -9.89 2.88
N LYS A 143 1.05 -9.40 4.05
CA LYS A 143 1.97 -8.81 5.01
C LYS A 143 2.36 -9.87 6.04
N GLN A 144 3.65 -10.02 6.27
CA GLN A 144 4.15 -10.80 7.39
C GLN A 144 4.27 -9.91 8.63
N GLN A 145 3.57 -10.29 9.71
CA GLN A 145 3.63 -9.60 11.00
C GLN A 145 4.10 -10.58 12.07
N GLY A 146 5.40 -10.50 12.39
CA GLY A 146 6.04 -11.47 13.27
C GLY A 146 5.93 -12.89 12.70
N GLN A 147 5.19 -13.76 13.41
CA GLN A 147 4.92 -15.14 12.98
C GLN A 147 3.62 -15.31 12.20
N SER A 148 2.76 -14.28 12.14
CA SER A 148 1.51 -14.32 11.39
C SER A 148 1.69 -13.77 9.97
N LYS A 149 0.85 -14.24 9.06
CA LYS A 149 0.72 -13.71 7.71
C LYS A 149 -0.74 -13.31 7.49
N VAL A 150 -0.93 -12.09 7.02
CA VAL A 150 -2.25 -11.48 6.82
C VAL A 150 -2.39 -11.10 5.35
N MET A 151 -3.46 -11.55 4.70
CA MET A 151 -3.83 -11.12 3.36
C MET A 151 -4.53 -9.76 3.44
N CYS A 152 -3.87 -8.72 2.94
CA CYS A 152 -4.33 -7.34 2.91
C CYS A 152 -5.06 -7.05 1.59
N ILE A 153 -6.32 -6.64 1.70
CA ILE A 153 -7.22 -6.31 0.59
C ILE A 153 -7.32 -4.78 0.51
N PRO A 154 -6.68 -4.12 -0.47
CA PRO A 154 -6.78 -2.66 -0.61
C PRO A 154 -8.22 -2.23 -0.74
N SER A 155 -8.63 -1.27 0.07
CA SER A 155 -10.02 -0.89 0.20
C SER A 155 -10.18 0.61 0.37
N VAL A 156 -11.34 1.10 -0.04
CA VAL A 156 -11.84 2.43 0.36
C VAL A 156 -12.66 2.33 1.63
N PHE A 157 -12.81 3.42 2.37
CA PHE A 157 -13.55 3.45 3.64
C PHE A 157 -14.58 4.57 3.70
N CYS A 158 -15.82 4.20 4.06
CA CYS A 158 -16.94 5.12 4.18
C CYS A 158 -17.76 4.87 5.45
N SER A 159 -18.55 5.87 5.86
CA SER A 159 -19.49 5.75 6.97
C SER A 159 -20.71 4.91 6.60
N TYR A 160 -21.52 4.58 7.61
CA TYR A 160 -22.86 4.03 7.43
C TYR A 160 -23.75 4.87 6.49
N SER A 161 -23.67 6.20 6.58
CA SER A 161 -24.40 7.16 5.72
C SER A 161 -23.81 7.30 4.31
N GLY A 162 -22.64 6.71 4.04
CA GLY A 162 -21.93 6.83 2.76
C GLY A 162 -20.98 8.04 2.69
N ASP A 163 -20.73 8.72 3.80
CA ASP A 163 -19.71 9.77 3.88
C ASP A 163 -18.33 9.16 3.67
N ILE A 164 -17.48 9.88 2.96
CA ILE A 164 -16.10 9.45 2.69
C ILE A 164 -15.26 9.66 3.95
N LEU A 165 -14.59 8.61 4.41
CA LEU A 165 -13.77 8.63 5.62
C LEU A 165 -12.31 8.21 5.33
N ASP A 166 -11.91 8.26 4.07
CA ASP A 166 -10.57 7.91 3.60
C ASP A 166 -9.97 8.94 2.65
N GLU A 167 -8.68 8.80 2.40
CA GLU A 167 -7.93 9.60 1.41
C GLU A 167 -8.00 9.00 0.00
N LYS A 168 -8.32 7.70 -0.11
CA LYS A 168 -8.32 6.99 -1.39
C LYS A 168 -9.54 7.31 -2.25
N THR A 169 -10.74 7.40 -1.68
CA THR A 169 -11.94 7.73 -2.46
C THR A 169 -11.85 9.11 -3.13
N PRO A 170 -11.42 10.19 -2.44
CA PRO A 170 -11.22 11.49 -3.08
C PRO A 170 -10.20 11.43 -4.22
N LEU A 171 -9.10 10.68 -4.05
CA LEU A 171 -8.08 10.49 -5.08
C LEU A 171 -8.65 9.81 -6.34
N LEU A 172 -9.37 8.69 -6.18
CA LEU A 172 -9.98 7.96 -7.29
C LEU A 172 -11.01 8.84 -8.04
N LYS A 173 -11.80 9.64 -7.31
CA LYS A 173 -12.75 10.59 -7.91
C LYS A 173 -12.03 11.69 -8.68
N ALA A 174 -10.94 12.24 -8.13
CA ALA A 174 -10.13 13.25 -8.81
C ALA A 174 -9.50 12.71 -10.10
N GLN A 175 -8.96 11.48 -10.07
CA GLN A 175 -8.44 10.81 -11.26
C GLN A 175 -9.53 10.62 -12.32
N ALA A 176 -10.72 10.15 -11.94
CA ALA A 176 -11.82 9.95 -12.88
C ALA A 176 -12.28 11.27 -13.52
N ALA A 177 -12.41 12.35 -12.72
CA ALA A 177 -12.79 13.67 -13.21
C ALA A 177 -11.75 14.25 -14.19
N MET A 178 -10.46 14.17 -13.82
CA MET A 178 -9.36 14.61 -14.68
C MET A 178 -9.31 13.80 -15.98
N SER A 179 -9.45 12.47 -15.89
CA SER A 179 -9.49 11.59 -17.06
C SER A 179 -10.60 11.98 -18.03
N ALA A 180 -11.81 12.23 -17.53
CA ALA A 180 -12.96 12.60 -18.35
C ALA A 180 -12.76 13.92 -19.09
N GLU A 181 -12.27 14.96 -18.42
CA GLU A 181 -12.06 16.27 -19.04
C GLU A 181 -10.87 16.28 -20.00
N CYS A 182 -9.75 15.63 -19.64
CA CYS A 182 -8.60 15.50 -20.53
C CYS A 182 -8.95 14.70 -21.79
N THR A 183 -9.71 13.62 -21.66
CA THR A 183 -10.17 12.81 -22.80
C THR A 183 -11.05 13.63 -23.75
N LYS A 184 -11.99 14.44 -23.22
CA LYS A 184 -12.81 15.35 -24.03
C LYS A 184 -11.95 16.38 -24.77
N LEU A 185 -10.97 16.97 -24.09
CA LEU A 185 -10.08 17.97 -24.68
C LEU A 185 -9.22 17.36 -25.80
N LEU A 186 -8.57 16.23 -25.54
CA LEU A 186 -7.71 15.55 -26.52
C LEU A 186 -8.48 15.16 -27.79
N ASN A 187 -9.69 14.62 -27.64
CA ASN A 187 -10.54 14.31 -28.80
C ASN A 187 -10.93 15.56 -29.59
N LYS A 188 -11.20 16.70 -28.92
CA LYS A 188 -11.45 17.99 -29.60
C LYS A 188 -10.21 18.53 -30.34
N LEU A 189 -9.01 18.19 -29.87
CA LEU A 189 -7.74 18.54 -30.50
C LEU A 189 -7.35 17.55 -31.63
N GLY A 190 -8.20 16.57 -31.93
CA GLY A 190 -7.95 15.58 -32.99
C GLY A 190 -7.08 14.38 -32.54
N VAL A 191 -6.83 14.23 -31.24
CA VAL A 191 -6.12 13.07 -30.69
C VAL A 191 -7.14 12.06 -30.18
N SER A 192 -7.26 10.92 -30.86
CA SER A 192 -8.12 9.80 -30.43
C SER A 192 -7.65 9.28 -29.08
N CYS A 193 -8.46 9.51 -28.04
CA CYS A 193 -8.15 9.12 -26.68
C CYS A 193 -9.42 8.55 -26.01
N GLU A 194 -9.31 7.41 -25.34
CA GLU A 194 -10.41 6.78 -24.60
C GLU A 194 -10.30 7.02 -23.09
N LYS A 195 -9.08 7.13 -22.57
CA LYS A 195 -8.79 7.32 -21.14
C LYS A 195 -7.43 7.99 -20.98
N VAL A 196 -7.36 8.92 -20.03
CA VAL A 196 -6.11 9.51 -19.55
C VAL A 196 -5.84 9.00 -18.14
N SER A 197 -4.63 8.50 -17.89
CA SER A 197 -4.16 8.09 -16.57
C SER A 197 -3.00 8.97 -16.13
N SER A 198 -2.89 9.21 -14.84
CA SER A 198 -1.76 9.94 -14.24
C SER A 198 -0.80 8.98 -13.59
N MET A 199 0.49 9.22 -13.79
CA MET A 199 1.59 8.43 -13.24
C MET A 199 2.35 9.25 -12.21
N THR A 200 2.76 8.63 -11.10
CA THR A 200 3.57 9.26 -10.05
C THR A 200 4.69 8.33 -9.62
N GLY A 201 5.90 8.85 -9.47
CA GLY A 201 7.00 8.19 -8.75
C GLY A 201 7.23 8.94 -7.44
N SER A 202 7.05 8.26 -6.31
CA SER A 202 7.21 8.85 -4.99
C SER A 202 8.69 8.82 -4.58
N GLU A 203 9.21 9.97 -4.17
CA GLU A 203 10.52 10.15 -3.54
C GLU A 203 10.27 10.32 -2.04
N GLN A 204 10.68 9.33 -1.24
CA GLN A 204 10.39 9.28 0.18
C GLN A 204 11.65 9.53 0.98
N GLU A 205 11.74 10.73 1.54
CA GLU A 205 12.77 11.08 2.54
C GLU A 205 12.36 10.60 3.94
N TYR A 206 13.36 10.30 4.76
CA TYR A 206 13.18 9.89 6.16
C TYR A 206 14.45 10.11 6.99
N PHE A 207 14.31 10.19 8.31
CA PHE A 207 15.42 10.20 9.25
C PHE A 207 15.54 8.87 10.01
N LEU A 208 16.76 8.45 10.31
CA LEU A 208 17.03 7.30 11.19
C LEU A 208 17.73 7.72 12.46
N ILE A 209 17.12 7.43 13.61
CA ILE A 209 17.67 7.75 14.92
C ILE A 209 17.91 6.45 15.68
N ASP A 210 19.04 6.34 16.39
CA ASP A 210 19.26 5.22 17.30
C ASP A 210 18.19 5.21 18.42
N ILE A 211 17.66 4.02 18.73
CA ILE A 211 16.55 3.89 19.68
C ILE A 211 16.90 4.44 21.07
N GLU A 212 18.17 4.37 21.49
CA GLU A 212 18.58 4.93 22.78
C GLU A 212 18.46 6.45 22.80
N HIS A 213 18.78 7.14 21.70
CA HIS A 213 18.65 8.58 21.59
C HIS A 213 17.18 9.01 21.47
N TYR A 214 16.39 8.26 20.71
CA TYR A 214 14.95 8.47 20.61
C TYR A 214 14.27 8.36 21.99
N ASN A 215 14.62 7.34 22.79
CA ASN A 215 14.03 7.11 24.10
C ASN A 215 14.39 8.16 25.16
N ARG A 216 15.48 8.92 24.96
CA ARG A 216 15.86 10.04 25.82
C ARG A 216 15.14 11.34 25.46
N ARG A 217 14.31 11.35 24.40
CA ARG A 217 13.69 12.54 23.83
C ARG A 217 12.18 12.39 23.72
N ILE A 218 11.49 12.67 24.83
CA ILE A 218 10.01 12.63 24.92
C ILE A 218 9.33 13.52 23.87
N ASP A 219 9.98 14.62 23.49
CA ASP A 219 9.47 15.54 22.49
C ASP A 219 9.44 14.92 21.09
N ILE A 220 10.49 14.17 20.70
CA ILE A 220 10.47 13.39 19.46
C ILE A 220 9.40 12.29 19.53
N GLN A 221 9.29 11.61 20.67
CA GLN A 221 8.31 10.54 20.86
C GLN A 221 6.86 11.00 20.72
N GLN A 222 6.53 12.19 21.23
CA GLN A 222 5.16 12.70 21.22
C GLN A 222 4.84 13.59 20.02
N CYS A 223 5.82 14.33 19.51
CA CYS A 223 5.60 15.32 18.46
C CYS A 223 6.19 14.94 17.10
N GLY A 224 6.93 13.83 16.99
CA GLY A 224 7.63 13.43 15.78
C GLY A 224 8.80 14.35 15.40
N ARG A 225 9.15 15.32 16.26
CA ARG A 225 10.20 16.33 16.03
C ARG A 225 10.75 16.86 17.34
N THR A 226 11.95 17.45 17.29
CA THR A 226 12.52 18.14 18.45
C THR A 226 11.78 19.46 18.72
N LEU A 227 11.36 19.70 19.96
CA LEU A 227 10.71 20.97 20.35
C LEU A 227 11.73 22.04 20.77
N PHE A 228 12.86 21.61 21.29
CA PHE A 228 13.98 22.45 21.68
C PHE A 228 15.31 21.72 21.46
N GLY A 229 16.39 22.49 21.36
CA GLY A 229 17.73 21.98 21.12
C GLY A 229 18.64 23.07 20.60
N ALA A 230 19.94 22.89 20.78
CA ALA A 230 20.91 23.74 20.10
C ALA A 230 20.78 23.55 18.58
N ALA A 231 21.00 24.63 17.82
CA ALA A 231 21.11 24.53 16.38
C ALA A 231 22.24 23.55 16.02
N PRO A 232 22.08 22.72 14.98
CA PRO A 232 23.11 21.77 14.59
C PRO A 232 24.38 22.53 14.19
N ALA A 233 25.55 22.03 14.60
CA ALA A 233 26.84 22.67 14.33
C ALA A 233 27.13 22.82 12.82
N LYS A 234 26.51 21.96 11.99
CA LYS A 234 26.47 22.06 10.53
C LYS A 234 25.05 21.78 10.06
N THR A 235 24.49 22.65 9.24
CA THR A 235 23.18 22.48 8.58
C THR A 235 23.41 21.86 7.19
N GLN A 236 22.91 22.47 6.11
CA GLN A 236 23.02 21.98 4.73
C GLN A 236 24.43 22.09 4.10
N GLN A 237 25.43 22.49 4.88
CA GLN A 237 26.80 22.71 4.40
C GLN A 237 27.66 21.43 4.36
N MET A 238 27.05 20.26 4.57
CA MET A 238 27.73 18.96 4.48
C MET A 238 27.66 18.41 3.05
N GLN A 239 28.36 19.05 2.12
CA GLN A 239 28.50 18.55 0.74
C GLN A 239 29.08 17.13 0.70
N ASP A 240 29.85 16.73 1.72
CA ASP A 240 30.43 15.39 1.86
C ASP A 240 29.39 14.30 2.26
N HIS A 241 28.20 14.68 2.72
CA HIS A 241 27.16 13.75 3.18
C HIS A 241 26.14 13.42 2.09
N TYR A 242 25.82 14.39 1.23
CA TYR A 242 24.96 14.17 0.06
C TYR A 242 25.66 13.23 -0.93
N PHE A 243 25.05 12.07 -1.21
CA PHE A 243 25.70 10.95 -1.91
C PHE A 243 27.00 10.43 -1.27
N GLY A 244 27.25 10.77 0.00
CA GLY A 244 28.37 10.25 0.77
C GLY A 244 28.23 8.74 1.04
N ASN A 245 29.30 8.13 1.53
CA ASN A 245 29.29 6.70 1.88
C ASN A 245 28.20 6.39 2.92
N ILE A 246 27.36 5.41 2.60
CA ILE A 246 26.30 4.94 3.51
C ILE A 246 26.95 4.07 4.60
N PRO A 247 26.80 4.41 5.90
CA PRO A 247 27.33 3.58 6.98
C PRO A 247 26.78 2.16 6.93
N VAL A 248 27.59 1.16 7.29
CA VAL A 248 27.21 -0.27 7.18
C VAL A 248 25.88 -0.58 7.90
N LYS A 249 25.62 0.04 9.06
CA LYS A 249 24.35 -0.11 9.80
C LYS A 249 23.14 0.33 8.95
N ILE A 250 23.27 1.45 8.24
CA ILE A 250 22.21 2.00 7.37
C ILE A 250 22.11 1.18 6.08
N ALA A 251 23.24 0.75 5.51
CA ALA A 251 23.23 -0.12 4.33
C ALA A 251 22.49 -1.45 4.60
N ASN A 252 22.69 -2.05 5.79
CA ASN A 252 21.96 -3.24 6.22
C ASN A 252 20.45 -2.99 6.41
N PHE A 253 20.09 -1.82 6.96
CA PHE A 253 18.70 -1.38 7.05
C PHE A 253 18.07 -1.28 5.66
N MET A 254 18.69 -0.51 4.75
CA MET A 254 18.22 -0.32 3.38
C MET A 254 18.11 -1.66 2.62
N ALA A 255 19.09 -2.55 2.76
CA ALA A 255 19.04 -3.88 2.16
C ALA A 255 17.86 -4.72 2.66
N THR A 256 17.54 -4.62 3.95
CA THR A 256 16.40 -5.33 4.57
C THR A 256 15.07 -4.75 4.10
N VAL A 257 14.96 -3.42 4.01
CA VAL A 257 13.81 -2.72 3.42
C VAL A 257 13.60 -3.17 1.98
N ASN A 258 14.64 -3.11 1.15
CA ASN A 258 14.55 -3.52 -0.26
C ASN A 258 14.14 -4.98 -0.42
N LYS A 259 14.64 -5.88 0.43
CA LYS A 259 14.24 -7.29 0.40
C LYS A 259 12.73 -7.45 0.67
N LYS A 260 12.17 -6.72 1.64
CA LYS A 260 10.73 -6.75 1.94
C LYS A 260 9.91 -6.13 0.80
N LEU A 261 10.28 -4.95 0.32
CA LEU A 261 9.58 -4.25 -0.76
C LEU A 261 9.60 -5.04 -2.08
N ASN A 262 10.75 -5.64 -2.42
CA ASN A 262 10.86 -6.52 -3.59
C ASN A 262 9.93 -7.73 -3.50
N SER A 263 9.76 -8.31 -2.29
CA SER A 263 8.81 -9.42 -2.11
C SER A 263 7.35 -9.01 -2.31
N MET A 264 7.04 -7.71 -2.20
CA MET A 264 5.72 -7.13 -2.45
C MET A 264 5.60 -6.53 -3.87
N ASN A 265 6.54 -6.82 -4.77
CA ASN A 265 6.63 -6.23 -6.11
C ASN A 265 6.64 -4.69 -6.12
N ILE A 266 7.22 -4.05 -5.10
CA ILE A 266 7.41 -2.60 -5.05
C ILE A 266 8.79 -2.27 -5.66
N PRO A 267 8.84 -1.58 -6.82
CA PRO A 267 10.07 -1.43 -7.58
C PRO A 267 10.92 -0.26 -7.06
N VAL A 268 11.71 -0.52 -6.03
CA VAL A 268 12.71 0.45 -5.53
C VAL A 268 13.79 0.65 -6.60
N LYS A 269 14.00 1.91 -7.00
CA LYS A 269 14.94 2.29 -8.05
C LYS A 269 16.22 2.90 -7.50
N THR A 270 16.08 3.80 -6.54
CA THR A 270 17.17 4.64 -6.02
C THR A 270 17.07 4.73 -4.51
N GLN A 271 18.22 4.83 -3.84
CA GLN A 271 18.32 5.19 -2.43
C GLN A 271 19.66 5.88 -2.19
N HIS A 272 19.70 6.86 -1.30
CA HIS A 272 20.94 7.57 -0.92
C HIS A 272 20.81 8.28 0.42
N ASN A 273 21.93 8.80 0.91
CA ASN A 273 21.93 9.81 1.95
C ASN A 273 21.46 11.14 1.39
N GLU A 274 20.72 11.88 2.21
CA GLU A 274 20.30 13.25 1.93
C GLU A 274 21.25 14.27 2.56
N VAL A 275 20.97 15.56 2.35
CA VAL A 275 21.84 16.66 2.78
C VAL A 275 21.98 16.72 4.31
N ALA A 276 20.91 16.47 5.08
CA ALA A 276 20.99 16.53 6.53
C ALA A 276 21.57 15.24 7.15
N PRO A 277 22.23 15.33 8.32
CA PRO A 277 22.76 14.16 9.01
C PRO A 277 21.65 13.16 9.34
N HIS A 278 21.89 11.87 9.08
CA HIS A 278 20.93 10.78 9.28
C HIS A 278 19.63 10.90 8.47
N GLN A 279 19.58 11.79 7.47
CA GLN A 279 18.52 11.86 6.47
C GLN A 279 18.88 10.96 5.30
N HIS A 280 17.88 10.26 4.79
CA HIS A 280 18.01 9.32 3.68
C HIS A 280 16.80 9.44 2.77
N GLU A 281 16.95 8.96 1.54
CA GLU A 281 15.87 8.91 0.55
C GLU A 281 15.75 7.50 -0.03
N ILE A 282 14.52 7.10 -0.33
CA ILE A 282 14.19 5.93 -1.15
C ILE A 282 13.18 6.34 -2.23
N VAL A 283 13.42 5.89 -3.46
CA VAL A 283 12.60 6.23 -4.63
C VAL A 283 12.10 4.98 -5.31
N CYS A 284 10.80 4.93 -5.57
CA CYS A 284 10.18 3.87 -6.37
C CYS A 284 10.01 4.31 -7.83
N LEU A 285 10.02 3.35 -8.77
CA LEU A 285 9.62 3.64 -10.14
C LEU A 285 8.19 4.17 -10.19
N HIS A 286 7.93 5.07 -11.13
CA HIS A 286 6.59 5.61 -11.33
C HIS A 286 5.60 4.50 -11.70
N SER A 287 4.37 4.64 -11.20
CA SER A 287 3.25 3.77 -11.48
C SER A 287 1.96 4.62 -11.54
N ASP A 288 0.80 4.00 -11.82
CA ASP A 288 -0.48 4.70 -11.71
C ASP A 288 -0.60 5.35 -10.32
N VAL A 289 -1.08 6.59 -10.26
CA VAL A 289 -1.10 7.37 -9.01
C VAL A 289 -1.73 6.63 -7.84
N SER A 290 -2.85 5.92 -8.04
CA SER A 290 -3.51 5.17 -6.94
C SER A 290 -2.59 4.07 -6.40
N LEU A 291 -1.98 3.31 -7.31
CA LEU A 291 -1.02 2.27 -6.98
C LEU A 291 0.25 2.84 -6.34
N SER A 292 0.76 3.96 -6.84
CA SER A 292 1.96 4.64 -6.33
C SER A 292 1.77 5.14 -4.90
N VAL A 293 0.59 5.66 -4.58
CA VAL A 293 0.23 6.06 -3.21
C VAL A 293 0.16 4.84 -2.28
N ASP A 294 -0.53 3.77 -2.69
CA ASP A 294 -0.56 2.52 -1.91
C ASP A 294 0.84 1.97 -1.66
N GLN A 295 1.68 1.94 -2.70
CA GLN A 295 3.07 1.51 -2.60
C GLN A 295 3.86 2.38 -1.63
N ASN A 296 3.69 3.71 -1.67
CA ASN A 296 4.38 4.60 -0.74
C ASN A 296 3.93 4.41 0.71
N LEU A 297 2.64 4.15 0.96
CA LEU A 297 2.15 3.81 2.29
C LEU A 297 2.81 2.52 2.83
N ILE A 298 2.98 1.51 1.97
CA ILE A 298 3.70 0.27 2.31
C ILE A 298 5.20 0.56 2.54
N VAL A 299 5.82 1.45 1.77
CA VAL A 299 7.20 1.90 1.98
C VAL A 299 7.36 2.51 3.36
N MET A 300 6.55 3.51 3.71
CA MET A 300 6.60 4.17 5.02
C MET A 300 6.41 3.18 6.17
N GLN A 301 5.48 2.22 6.03
CA GLN A 301 5.26 1.18 7.04
C GLN A 301 6.47 0.23 7.15
N THR A 302 7.06 -0.15 6.02
CA THR A 302 8.24 -1.04 5.96
C THR A 302 9.47 -0.36 6.57
N LEU A 303 9.67 0.94 6.30
CA LEU A 303 10.76 1.73 6.88
C LEU A 303 10.67 1.74 8.41
N ASN A 304 9.47 2.02 8.96
CA ASN A 304 9.23 2.00 10.40
C ASN A 304 9.48 0.61 11.01
N GLU A 305 8.91 -0.44 10.43
CA GLU A 305 9.03 -1.81 10.94
C GLU A 305 10.49 -2.31 10.95
N VAL A 306 11.23 -2.07 9.86
CA VAL A 306 12.63 -2.49 9.76
C VAL A 306 13.53 -1.67 10.69
N ALA A 307 13.22 -0.38 10.89
CA ALA A 307 13.98 0.46 11.82
C ALA A 307 13.88 -0.10 13.24
N GLU A 308 12.66 -0.40 13.69
CA GLU A 308 12.41 -0.96 15.01
C GLU A 308 13.10 -2.33 15.19
N GLN A 309 13.07 -3.20 14.18
CA GLN A 309 13.76 -4.49 14.19
C GLN A 309 15.29 -4.37 14.33
N LEU A 310 15.87 -3.26 13.88
CA LEU A 310 17.30 -2.99 13.91
C LEU A 310 17.72 -2.00 15.01
N GLY A 311 16.85 -1.77 16.01
CA GLY A 311 17.17 -0.90 17.15
C GLY A 311 17.28 0.58 16.76
N MET A 312 16.49 1.02 15.79
CA MET A 312 16.39 2.41 15.34
C MET A 312 14.94 2.86 15.33
N LYS A 313 14.72 4.17 15.22
CA LYS A 313 13.43 4.77 14.90
C LYS A 313 13.52 5.49 13.57
N CYS A 314 12.55 5.23 12.70
CA CYS A 314 12.32 6.01 11.48
C CYS A 314 11.41 7.20 11.82
N LEU A 315 11.79 8.39 11.36
CA LEU A 315 10.94 9.60 11.38
C LEU A 315 10.67 10.04 9.95
#